data_AF-A0A1B0BPN0-F1
#
_entry.id   AF-A0A1B0BPN0-F1
#
_cell.length_a   1.000
_cell.length_b   1.000
_cell.length_c   1.000
_cell.angle_alpha   90.00
_cell.angle_beta   90.00
_cell.angle_gamma   90.00
#
_symmetry.space_group_name_H-M   'P 1'
#
loop_
_entity.id
_entity.type
_entity.pdbx_description
1 polymer ?
#
loop_
_entity_poly.entity_id
_entity_poly.type
_entity_poly.pdbx_seq_one_letter_code
_entity_poly.pdbx_strand_id
1 'polypeptide(L)'
;MYNLLYNKPQKLMLLAGCSTVCTTVAEAAKMWNLIVLCYGASSPALSDRSRFPTLFRTHPSATVHNPTRIKLMKKFGWSRIAILQQAEEVFISTPESVLIQFLKRVQKNHPTFSEHIYDIKHLDCIFEYLKATLGLLPVGQYREH
;
A
#
# COMPACT_ATOMS: atom_id res chain seq x y z
N MET A 1 1.39 12.70 -21.54
CA MET A 1 -0.09 12.67 -21.57
C MET A 1 -0.67 13.78 -22.45
N TYR A 2 -0.47 15.06 -22.12
CA TYR A 2 -1.10 16.18 -22.83
C TYR A 2 -0.87 16.22 -24.34
N ASN A 3 0.34 15.91 -24.81
CA ASN A 3 0.63 15.82 -26.24
C ASN A 3 -0.24 14.78 -26.97
N LEU A 4 -0.67 13.72 -26.29
CA LEU A 4 -1.59 12.72 -26.86
C LEU A 4 -3.04 13.21 -26.81
N LEU A 5 -3.44 13.99 -25.81
CA LEU A 5 -4.80 14.49 -25.67
C LEU A 5 -5.12 15.60 -26.67
N TYR A 6 -4.18 16.51 -26.94
CA TYR A 6 -4.43 17.68 -27.79
C TYR A 6 -4.20 17.44 -29.29
N ASN A 7 -3.55 16.35 -29.66
CA ASN A 7 -3.32 16.00 -31.05
C ASN A 7 -4.30 14.93 -31.54
N LYS A 8 -4.68 14.99 -32.82
CA LYS A 8 -5.44 13.92 -33.48
C LYS A 8 -4.64 12.60 -33.53
N PRO A 9 -5.31 11.42 -33.60
CA PRO A 9 -6.76 11.20 -33.59
C PRO A 9 -7.37 11.31 -32.18
N GLN A 10 -8.70 11.38 -32.06
CA GLN A 10 -9.38 11.32 -30.76
C GLN A 10 -9.13 9.95 -30.11
N LYS A 11 -8.74 9.93 -28.84
CA LYS A 11 -8.48 8.68 -28.10
C LYS A 11 -9.75 8.28 -27.34
N LEU A 12 -10.03 6.99 -27.30
CA LEU A 12 -11.19 6.42 -26.58
C LEU A 12 -10.83 5.98 -25.16
N MET A 13 -9.58 5.55 -24.96
CA MET A 13 -9.10 4.99 -23.70
C MET A 13 -7.61 5.28 -23.53
N LEU A 14 -7.16 5.40 -22.27
CA LEU A 14 -5.76 5.51 -21.89
C LEU A 14 -5.27 4.23 -21.24
N LEU A 15 -4.09 3.76 -21.62
CA LEU A 15 -3.41 2.65 -20.96
C LEU A 15 -2.28 3.21 -20.09
N ALA A 16 -2.28 2.84 -18.82
CA ALA A 16 -1.29 3.30 -17.85
C ALA A 16 -0.67 2.11 -17.08
N GLY A 17 0.59 2.29 -16.67
CA GLY A 17 1.39 1.22 -16.06
C GLY A 17 1.40 1.29 -14.54
N CYS A 18 2.47 1.88 -14.01
CA CYS A 18 2.77 1.91 -12.57
C CYS A 18 1.72 2.68 -11.77
N SER A 19 1.60 2.33 -10.48
CA SER A 19 0.63 2.93 -9.55
C SER A 19 0.67 4.46 -9.53
N THR A 20 1.85 5.09 -9.47
CA THR A 20 2.02 6.55 -9.42
C THR A 20 1.48 7.26 -10.66
N VAL A 21 1.79 6.73 -11.84
CA VAL A 21 1.30 7.24 -13.13
C VAL A 21 -0.20 6.99 -13.26
N CYS A 22 -0.68 5.82 -12.85
CA CYS A 22 -2.10 5.48 -12.88
C CYS A 22 -2.94 6.42 -12.01
N THR A 23 -2.48 6.76 -10.80
CA THR A 23 -3.16 7.72 -9.93
C THR A 23 -3.32 9.06 -10.65
N THR A 24 -2.22 9.65 -11.10
CA THR A 24 -2.23 10.99 -11.73
C THR A 24 -3.04 11.02 -13.03
N VAL A 25 -2.91 10.00 -13.89
CA VAL A 25 -3.65 9.90 -15.15
C VAL A 25 -5.14 9.70 -14.88
N ALA A 26 -5.53 8.89 -13.90
CA ALA A 26 -6.93 8.63 -13.58
C ALA A 26 -7.63 9.83 -12.94
N GLU A 27 -6.94 10.59 -12.08
CA GLU A 27 -7.51 11.83 -11.52
C GLU A 27 -7.77 12.87 -12.61
N ALA A 28 -6.89 12.95 -13.62
CA ALA A 28 -7.05 13.86 -14.74
C ALA A 28 -8.08 13.37 -15.77
N ALA A 29 -8.10 12.07 -16.09
CA ALA A 29 -8.89 11.50 -17.18
C ALA A 29 -10.42 11.72 -17.04
N LYS A 30 -10.91 11.86 -15.80
CA LYS A 30 -12.33 12.19 -15.55
C LYS A 30 -12.74 13.53 -16.18
N MET A 31 -11.81 14.47 -16.33
CA MET A 31 -12.08 15.79 -16.94
C MET A 31 -12.31 15.71 -18.45
N TRP A 32 -11.77 14.67 -19.10
CA TRP A 32 -11.92 14.42 -20.53
C TRP A 32 -12.91 13.28 -20.84
N ASN A 33 -13.62 12.76 -19.83
CA ASN A 33 -14.51 11.60 -19.96
C ASN A 33 -13.81 10.37 -20.59
N LEU A 34 -12.52 10.19 -20.29
CA LEU A 34 -11.74 9.07 -20.80
C LEU A 34 -11.73 7.91 -19.81
N ILE A 35 -11.82 6.70 -20.36
CA ILE A 35 -11.61 5.47 -19.61
C ILE A 35 -10.09 5.27 -19.45
N VAL A 36 -9.66 4.88 -18.26
CA VAL A 36 -8.24 4.54 -17.99
C VAL A 36 -8.17 3.07 -17.62
N LEU A 37 -7.32 2.31 -18.31
CA LEU A 37 -7.03 0.92 -17.99
C LEU A 37 -5.57 0.79 -17.53
N CYS A 38 -5.41 0.40 -16.27
CA CYS A 38 -4.11 0.22 -15.62
C CYS A 38 -3.69 -1.25 -15.63
N TYR A 39 -2.58 -1.57 -16.30
CA TYR A 39 -2.12 -2.96 -16.43
C TYR A 39 -1.11 -3.38 -15.35
N GLY A 40 -0.51 -2.44 -14.61
CA GLY A 40 0.56 -2.71 -13.64
C GLY A 40 0.39 -2.04 -12.28
N ALA A 41 -0.81 -1.54 -11.97
CA ALA A 41 -1.04 -0.74 -10.77
C ALA A 41 -1.64 -1.56 -9.62
N SER A 42 -0.84 -1.81 -8.58
CA SER A 42 -1.21 -2.60 -7.40
C SER A 42 -1.73 -1.77 -6.22
N SER A 43 -1.62 -0.44 -6.27
CA SER A 43 -1.98 0.45 -5.16
C SER A 43 -3.43 0.26 -4.70
N PRO A 44 -3.69 0.07 -3.39
CA PRO A 44 -5.05 -0.04 -2.86
C PRO A 44 -5.89 1.23 -3.07
N ALA A 45 -5.27 2.41 -3.08
CA ALA A 45 -5.98 3.69 -3.26
C ALA A 45 -6.75 3.78 -4.58
N LEU A 46 -6.27 3.11 -5.64
CA LEU A 46 -6.94 3.04 -6.94
C LEU A 46 -8.26 2.25 -6.91
N SER A 47 -8.60 1.60 -5.80
CA SER A 47 -9.91 0.97 -5.62
C SER A 47 -11.02 1.96 -5.24
N ASP A 48 -10.68 3.20 -4.86
CA ASP A 48 -11.67 4.21 -4.48
C ASP A 48 -12.44 4.73 -5.70
N ARG A 49 -13.66 4.23 -5.88
CA ARG A 49 -14.55 4.61 -7.00
C ARG A 49 -15.08 6.03 -6.89
N SER A 50 -15.10 6.64 -5.71
CA SER A 50 -15.51 8.03 -5.55
C SER A 50 -14.45 8.98 -6.13
N ARG A 51 -13.18 8.62 -5.97
CA ARG A 51 -12.03 9.36 -6.53
C ARG A 51 -11.75 9.00 -7.98
N PHE A 52 -11.87 7.72 -8.35
CA PHE A 52 -11.50 7.16 -9.65
C PHE A 52 -12.69 6.46 -10.35
N PRO A 53 -13.69 7.21 -10.83
CA PRO A 53 -14.89 6.62 -11.42
C PRO A 53 -14.64 5.90 -12.76
N THR A 54 -13.70 6.39 -13.59
CA THR A 54 -13.43 5.86 -14.95
C THR A 54 -12.21 4.94 -15.03
N LEU A 55 -11.62 4.56 -13.88
CA LEU A 55 -10.43 3.71 -13.83
C LEU A 55 -10.79 2.23 -13.74
N PHE A 56 -10.14 1.41 -14.55
CA PHE A 56 -10.14 -0.05 -14.46
C PHE A 56 -8.70 -0.55 -14.38
N ARG A 57 -8.50 -1.75 -13.83
CA ARG A 57 -7.18 -2.39 -13.80
C ARG A 57 -7.28 -3.89 -13.95
N THR A 58 -6.30 -4.50 -14.59
CA THR A 58 -6.17 -5.96 -14.71
C THR A 58 -5.31 -6.55 -13.60
N HIS A 59 -4.39 -5.76 -13.04
CA HIS A 59 -3.52 -6.19 -11.95
C HIS A 59 -4.29 -6.18 -10.61
N PRO A 60 -4.25 -7.27 -9.82
CA PRO A 60 -4.92 -7.31 -8.53
C PRO A 60 -4.31 -6.31 -7.55
N SER A 61 -5.12 -5.84 -6.60
CA SER A 61 -4.60 -5.00 -5.52
C SER A 61 -3.72 -5.82 -4.57
N ALA A 62 -2.70 -5.17 -3.99
CA ALA A 62 -1.86 -5.76 -2.96
C ALA A 62 -2.65 -6.26 -1.72
N THR A 63 -3.90 -5.82 -1.53
CA THR A 63 -4.79 -6.26 -0.45
C THR A 63 -5.25 -7.72 -0.58
N VAL A 64 -5.24 -8.29 -1.80
CA VAL A 64 -5.65 -9.67 -2.08
C VAL A 64 -4.77 -10.69 -1.33
N HIS A 65 -3.57 -10.30 -0.92
CA HIS A 65 -2.65 -11.19 -0.20
C HIS A 65 -2.94 -11.31 1.30
N ASN A 66 -3.75 -10.41 1.88
CA ASN A 66 -3.99 -10.37 3.32
C ASN A 66 -4.68 -11.65 3.88
N PRO A 67 -5.72 -12.20 3.24
CA PRO A 67 -6.34 -13.44 3.71
C PRO A 67 -5.36 -14.62 3.74
N THR A 68 -4.48 -14.72 2.74
CA THR A 68 -3.46 -15.77 2.66
C THR A 68 -2.44 -15.64 3.79
N ARG A 69 -1.96 -14.43 4.07
CA ARG A 69 -1.05 -14.16 5.20
C ARG A 69 -1.66 -14.66 6.52
N ILE A 70 -2.92 -14.34 6.79
CA ILE A 70 -3.61 -14.77 8.02
C ILE A 70 -3.78 -16.29 8.07
N LYS A 71 -4.18 -16.92 6.96
CA LYS A 71 -4.33 -18.38 6.93
C LYS A 71 -3.02 -19.09 7.22
N LEU A 72 -1.91 -18.52 6.75
CA LEU A 72 -0.56 -19.02 7.01
C LEU A 72 -0.19 -18.86 8.50
N MET A 73 -0.40 -17.68 9.09
CA MET A 73 -0.18 -17.48 10.54
C MET A 73 -0.98 -18.47 11.39
N LYS A 74 -2.26 -18.67 11.06
CA LYS A 74 -3.14 -19.61 11.77
C LYS A 74 -2.68 -21.05 11.62
N LYS A 75 -2.19 -21.44 10.43
CA LYS A 75 -1.67 -22.79 10.18
C LYS A 75 -0.43 -23.09 11.03
N PHE A 76 0.42 -22.09 11.26
CA PHE A 76 1.67 -22.25 12.02
C PHE A 76 1.59 -21.78 13.49
N GLY A 77 0.41 -21.35 13.96
CA GLY A 77 0.22 -20.89 15.34
C GLY A 77 1.00 -19.61 15.69
N TRP A 78 1.34 -18.77 14.71
CA TRP A 78 2.07 -17.53 14.98
C TRP A 78 1.19 -16.51 15.71
N SER A 79 1.57 -16.18 16.94
CA SER A 79 0.89 -15.21 17.80
C SER A 79 1.59 -13.85 17.88
N ARG A 80 2.83 -13.72 17.40
CA ARG A 80 3.58 -12.46 17.44
C ARG A 80 4.11 -12.12 16.07
N ILE A 81 3.82 -10.91 15.58
CA ILE A 81 4.19 -10.46 14.23
C ILE A 81 4.66 -9.01 14.28
N ALA A 82 5.70 -8.69 13.51
CA ALA A 82 6.12 -7.32 13.24
C ALA A 82 5.90 -7.00 11.75
N ILE A 83 5.38 -5.82 11.46
CA ILE A 83 5.23 -5.29 10.11
C ILE A 83 6.25 -4.18 9.93
N LEU A 84 7.11 -4.36 8.94
CA LEU A 84 8.02 -3.33 8.43
C LEU A 84 7.46 -2.85 7.10
N GLN A 85 7.17 -1.56 7.00
CA GLN A 85 6.65 -0.97 5.75
C GLN A 85 7.43 0.29 5.38
N GLN A 86 7.57 0.53 4.09
CA GLN A 86 8.16 1.76 3.59
C GLN A 86 7.08 2.83 3.43
N ALA A 87 7.41 4.06 3.83
CA ALA A 87 6.53 5.21 3.78
C ALA A 87 6.32 5.75 2.33
N GLU A 88 5.84 4.90 1.41
CA GLU A 88 5.44 5.32 0.05
C GLU A 88 3.92 5.29 -0.09
N GLU A 89 3.33 6.16 -0.93
CA GLU A 89 1.87 6.27 -1.08
C GLU A 89 1.21 4.91 -1.34
N VAL A 90 1.85 4.00 -2.08
CA VAL A 90 1.33 2.64 -2.35
C VAL A 90 1.10 1.84 -1.07
N PHE A 91 1.86 2.12 0.00
CA PHE A 91 1.84 1.42 1.28
C PHE A 91 1.16 2.23 2.40
N ILE A 92 1.19 3.57 2.33
CA ILE A 92 0.58 4.45 3.34
C ILE A 92 -0.88 4.81 3.01
N SER A 93 -1.29 4.90 1.73
CA SER A 93 -2.56 5.56 1.34
C SER A 93 -3.83 4.72 1.55
N THR A 94 -3.98 4.12 2.73
CA THR A 94 -5.29 3.83 3.36
C THR A 94 -5.16 4.11 4.86
N PRO A 95 -6.20 4.62 5.56
CA PRO A 95 -6.06 5.28 6.86
C PRO A 95 -5.48 4.46 8.02
N GLU A 96 -5.13 3.19 7.82
CA GLU A 96 -4.29 2.41 8.74
C GLU A 96 -3.66 1.18 8.07
N SER A 97 -3.63 1.05 6.74
CA SER A 97 -3.42 -0.21 6.00
C SER A 97 -4.54 -1.26 6.24
N VAL A 98 -5.07 -1.83 5.15
CA VAL A 98 -6.06 -2.92 5.22
C VAL A 98 -5.52 -4.11 6.02
N LEU A 99 -4.21 -4.34 6.01
CA LEU A 99 -3.59 -5.41 6.76
C LEU A 99 -3.69 -5.16 8.26
N ILE A 100 -3.30 -3.98 8.77
CA ILE A 100 -3.37 -3.64 10.19
C ILE A 100 -4.83 -3.60 10.67
N GLN A 101 -5.77 -3.03 9.90
CA GLN A 101 -7.19 -3.10 10.27
C GLN A 101 -7.68 -4.56 10.42
N PHE A 102 -7.22 -5.43 9.53
CA PHE A 102 -7.50 -6.86 9.64
C PHE A 102 -6.79 -7.53 10.82
N LEU A 103 -5.55 -7.16 11.12
CA LEU A 103 -4.80 -7.72 12.24
C LEU A 103 -5.34 -7.25 13.60
N LYS A 104 -5.73 -5.99 13.74
CA LYS A 104 -6.50 -5.49 14.89
C LYS A 104 -7.78 -6.29 15.10
N ARG A 105 -8.48 -6.67 14.02
CA ARG A 105 -9.66 -7.56 14.09
C ARG A 105 -9.29 -8.98 14.55
N VAL A 106 -8.13 -9.50 14.17
CA VAL A 106 -7.61 -10.78 14.67
C VAL A 106 -7.24 -10.69 16.14
N GLN A 107 -6.57 -9.61 16.57
CA GLN A 107 -6.20 -9.35 17.95
C GLN A 107 -7.42 -9.33 18.88
N LYS A 108 -8.52 -8.70 18.44
CA LYS A 108 -9.79 -8.70 19.20
C LYS A 108 -10.31 -10.12 19.49
N ASN A 109 -10.05 -11.08 18.62
CA ASN A 109 -10.50 -12.47 18.77
C ASN A 109 -9.44 -13.38 19.43
N HIS A 110 -8.19 -12.93 19.54
CA HIS A 110 -7.07 -13.69 20.09
C HIS A 110 -6.16 -12.77 20.93
N PRO A 111 -6.40 -12.62 22.24
CA PRO A 111 -5.71 -11.65 23.09
C PRO A 111 -4.20 -11.93 23.30
N THR A 112 -3.72 -13.12 22.92
CA THR A 112 -2.29 -13.45 22.89
C THR A 112 -1.57 -12.90 21.65
N PHE A 113 -2.31 -12.31 20.71
CA PHE A 113 -1.76 -11.75 19.49
C PHE A 113 -1.18 -10.35 19.74
N SER A 114 0.11 -10.14 19.42
CA SER A 114 0.77 -8.84 19.53
C SER A 114 1.35 -8.40 18.18
N GLU A 115 1.04 -7.18 17.78
CA GLU A 115 1.54 -6.55 16.56
C GLU A 115 2.41 -5.33 16.86
N HIS A 116 3.52 -5.18 16.13
CA HIS A 116 4.34 -3.97 16.11
C HIS A 116 4.50 -3.50 14.67
N ILE A 117 4.25 -2.21 14.43
CA ILE A 117 4.31 -1.59 13.10
C ILE A 117 5.42 -0.55 13.11
N TYR A 118 6.30 -0.62 12.12
CA TYR A 118 7.39 0.33 11.95
C TYR A 118 7.38 0.89 10.52
N ASP A 119 7.36 2.23 10.42
CA ASP A 119 7.50 2.96 9.16
C ASP A 119 8.98 3.25 8.89
N ILE A 120 9.52 2.62 7.86
CA ILE A 120 10.88 2.84 7.39
C ILE A 120 10.85 4.06 6.46
N LYS A 121 11.29 5.21 6.96
CA LYS A 121 11.41 6.46 6.18
C LYS A 121 12.68 6.50 5.32
N HIS A 122 13.75 5.81 5.72
CA HIS A 122 15.01 5.65 4.97
C HIS A 122 15.71 4.31 5.30
N LEU A 123 16.54 3.80 4.37
CA LEU A 123 17.32 2.56 4.50
C LEU A 123 18.19 2.50 5.77
N ASP A 124 18.57 3.65 6.34
CA ASP A 124 19.33 3.76 7.60
C ASP A 124 18.58 3.17 8.80
N CYS A 125 17.25 3.13 8.76
CA CYS A 125 16.42 2.61 9.85
C CYS A 125 16.49 1.08 9.96
N ILE A 126 16.83 0.34 8.88
CA ILE A 126 16.98 -1.13 8.94
C ILE A 126 18.20 -1.51 9.78
N PHE A 127 19.30 -0.75 9.67
CA PHE A 127 20.51 -0.98 10.47
C PHE A 127 20.30 -0.63 11.94
N GLU A 128 19.65 0.49 12.24
CA GLU A 128 19.24 0.86 13.61
C GLU A 128 18.27 -0.16 14.22
N TYR A 129 17.32 -0.68 13.44
CA TYR A 129 16.35 -1.68 13.89
C TYR A 129 16.97 -3.05 14.15
N LEU A 130 17.84 -3.55 13.25
CA LEU A 130 18.61 -4.78 13.49
C LEU A 130 19.45 -4.66 14.77
N LYS A 131 20.06 -3.50 15.02
CA LYS A 131 20.76 -3.23 16.29
C LYS A 131 19.81 -3.26 17.48
N ALA A 132 18.59 -2.71 17.37
CA ALA A 132 17.61 -2.73 18.45
C ALA A 132 17.04 -4.15 18.73
N THR A 133 16.79 -4.95 17.69
CA THR A 133 16.27 -6.33 17.84
C THR A 133 17.33 -7.31 18.31
N LEU A 134 18.61 -7.05 18.01
CA LEU A 134 19.76 -7.80 18.51
C LEU A 134 20.26 -7.30 19.89
N GLY A 135 19.62 -6.28 20.48
CA GLY A 135 19.98 -5.77 21.80
C GLY A 135 21.29 -4.98 21.87
N LEU A 136 21.74 -4.42 20.74
CA LEU A 136 23.05 -3.77 20.59
C LEU A 136 23.06 -2.24 20.87
N LEU A 137 21.93 -1.64 21.27
CA LEU A 137 21.86 -0.22 21.65
C LEU A 137 21.21 -0.03 23.04
N PRO A 138 21.79 0.80 23.92
CA PRO A 138 21.24 1.05 25.26
C PRO A 138 19.95 1.87 25.19
N VAL A 139 19.00 1.49 26.06
CA VAL A 139 17.69 2.10 26.26
C VAL A 139 17.85 3.53 26.77
N GLY A 140 17.86 4.54 25.90
CA GLY A 140 18.04 5.92 26.40
C GLY A 140 17.92 7.10 25.46
N GLN A 141 17.89 6.96 24.13
CA GLN A 141 17.83 8.13 23.26
C GLN A 141 16.98 7.90 22.01
N TYR A 142 15.69 8.23 22.09
CA TYR A 142 14.91 8.65 20.93
C TYR A 142 14.13 9.90 21.33
N ARG A 143 14.73 11.08 21.11
CA ARG A 143 14.02 12.35 20.97
C ARG A 143 13.86 12.61 19.48
N GLU A 144 12.62 12.84 19.08
CA GLU A 144 12.21 13.20 17.73
C GLU A 144 12.90 14.50 17.28
N HIS A 145 13.44 14.48 16.06
CA HIS A 145 13.70 15.65 15.23
C HIS A 145 13.11 15.40 13.84
#